data_AF-W5XX48-F1
#
_entry.id   AF-W5XX48-F1
#
_cell.length_a   1.000
_cell.length_b   1.000
_cell.length_c   1.000
_cell.angle_alpha   90.00
_cell.angle_beta   90.00
_cell.angle_gamma   90.00
#
_symmetry.space_group_name_H-M   'P 1'
#
loop_
_entity.id
_entity.type
_entity.pdbx_description
1 polymer ?
#
loop_
_entity_poly.entity_id
_entity_poly.type
_entity_poly.pdbx_seq_one_letter_code
_entity_poly.pdbx_strand_id
1 'polypeptide(L)'
;MRELPRWTAAAGKRPVTTDGAPASSTDAQTWTSHEEVVGGPHGVMLGGGLACIDLDHCLSARGKLAPWAREIIDAVPGAVVERSVSKRGIHIFGLLPEAPGRRRGRAEVYSRARFIRTTEDIYRVGKIIDLQPAVTKLNSLERRGEIPT
;
A
#
# COMPACT_ATOMS: atom_id res chain seq x y z
N MET A 1 8.09 9.60 0.16
CA MET A 1 6.70 9.51 -0.35
C MET A 1 5.97 10.83 -0.26
N ARG A 2 5.99 11.52 0.88
CA ARG A 2 5.25 12.80 1.05
C ARG A 2 5.60 13.86 0.01
N GLU A 3 6.87 13.92 -0.41
CA GLU A 3 7.36 14.82 -1.47
C GLU A 3 6.87 14.49 -2.89
N LEU A 4 6.22 13.35 -3.11
CA LEU A 4 5.75 12.96 -4.43
C LEU A 4 4.47 13.74 -4.78
N PRO A 5 4.33 14.34 -5.98
CA PRO A 5 3.13 15.07 -6.39
C PRO A 5 2.03 14.11 -6.91
N ARG A 6 1.65 13.12 -6.08
CA ARG A 6 0.81 11.98 -6.49
C ARG A 6 -0.26 11.65 -5.43
N TRP A 7 -0.60 12.63 -4.61
CA TRP A 7 -1.58 12.48 -3.54
C TRP A 7 -2.96 12.93 -4.01
N THR A 8 -3.99 12.43 -3.36
CA THR A 8 -5.39 12.84 -3.58
C THR A 8 -6.12 12.83 -2.25
N ALA A 9 -7.18 13.61 -2.14
CA ALA A 9 -8.15 13.46 -1.06
C ALA A 9 -8.93 12.15 -1.25
N ALA A 10 -9.67 11.73 -0.23
CA ALA A 10 -10.40 10.46 -0.26
C ALA A 10 -11.83 10.57 0.27
N ALA A 11 -12.80 10.17 -0.56
CA ALA A 11 -14.16 9.90 -0.14
C ALA A 11 -14.30 8.42 0.24
N GLY A 12 -14.07 8.11 1.52
CA GLY A 12 -13.97 6.73 2.00
C GLY A 12 -12.71 6.05 1.47
N LYS A 13 -12.88 5.06 0.58
CA LYS A 13 -11.77 4.38 -0.13
C LYS A 13 -11.57 4.84 -1.58
N ARG A 14 -12.34 5.84 -2.04
CA ARG A 14 -12.26 6.35 -3.41
C ARG A 14 -11.40 7.61 -3.46
N PRO A 15 -10.49 7.74 -4.44
CA PRO A 15 -9.73 8.97 -4.63
C PRO A 15 -10.65 10.07 -5.19
N VAL A 16 -10.50 11.28 -4.66
CA VAL A 16 -11.15 12.49 -5.14
C VAL A 16 -10.14 13.63 -5.19
N THR A 17 -10.39 14.59 -6.08
CA THR A 17 -9.69 15.88 -6.10
C THR A 17 -10.05 16.67 -4.83
N THR A 18 -9.34 17.78 -4.57
CA THR A 18 -9.56 18.61 -3.36
C THR A 18 -10.93 19.28 -3.33
N ASP A 19 -11.57 19.49 -4.48
CA ASP A 19 -12.94 19.96 -4.63
C ASP A 19 -13.99 18.83 -4.64
N GLY A 20 -13.58 17.57 -4.51
CA GLY A 20 -14.45 16.41 -4.32
C GLY A 20 -14.88 15.68 -5.60
N ALA A 21 -14.43 16.10 -6.78
CA ALA A 21 -14.64 15.35 -8.02
C ALA A 21 -13.82 14.04 -8.03
N PRO A 22 -14.21 13.02 -8.82
CA PRO A 22 -13.42 11.78 -8.92
C PRO A 22 -12.01 12.05 -9.45
N ALA A 23 -10.98 11.55 -8.74
CA ALA A 23 -9.61 11.59 -9.23
C ALA A 23 -9.24 10.30 -9.97
N SER A 24 -8.54 10.43 -11.09
CA SER A 24 -8.12 9.31 -11.94
C SER A 24 -6.91 8.62 -11.33
N SER A 25 -6.80 7.29 -11.49
CA SER A 25 -5.59 6.57 -11.06
C SER A 25 -4.44 6.62 -12.06
N THR A 26 -4.65 7.24 -13.23
CA THR A 26 -3.68 7.28 -14.33
C THR A 26 -3.49 8.67 -14.94
N ASP A 27 -4.27 9.67 -14.51
CA ASP A 27 -4.11 11.05 -14.96
C ASP A 27 -3.60 11.93 -13.83
N ALA A 28 -2.34 12.35 -13.95
CA ALA A 28 -1.63 13.14 -12.96
C ALA A 28 -2.21 14.54 -12.76
N GLN A 29 -3.00 15.06 -13.70
CA GLN A 29 -3.67 16.36 -13.55
C GLN A 29 -4.75 16.34 -12.46
N THR A 30 -5.21 15.16 -12.07
CA THR A 30 -6.19 14.98 -10.99
C THR A 30 -5.54 14.77 -9.62
N TRP A 31 -4.22 14.82 -9.53
CA TRP A 31 -3.45 14.61 -8.30
C TRP A 31 -2.93 15.94 -7.75
N THR A 32 -2.49 15.91 -6.49
CA THR A 32 -1.96 17.06 -5.75
C THR A 32 -0.81 16.64 -4.83
N SER A 33 -0.31 17.57 -4.02
CA SER A 33 0.73 17.34 -3.01
C SER A 33 0.16 16.70 -1.73
N HIS A 34 1.04 16.15 -0.89
CA HIS A 34 0.65 15.65 0.42
C HIS A 34 0.11 16.75 1.34
N GLU A 35 0.75 17.92 1.30
CA GLU A 35 0.42 19.08 2.16
C GLU A 35 -1.03 19.54 1.97
N GLU A 36 -1.54 19.48 0.74
CA GLU A 36 -2.92 19.88 0.41
C GLU A 36 -3.99 18.93 0.98
N VAL A 37 -3.63 17.68 1.30
CA VAL A 37 -4.62 16.63 1.64
C VAL A 37 -4.41 16.00 3.02
N VAL A 38 -3.25 16.23 3.65
CA VAL A 38 -2.89 15.61 4.94
C VAL A 38 -3.87 15.95 6.06
N GLY A 39 -4.56 17.10 5.99
CA GLY A 39 -5.56 17.52 6.95
C GLY A 39 -6.84 16.66 6.99
N GLY A 40 -7.01 15.74 6.04
CA GLY A 40 -8.19 14.88 5.97
C GLY A 40 -7.90 13.49 5.40
N PRO A 41 -8.95 12.72 5.07
CA PRO A 41 -8.79 11.47 4.34
C PRO A 41 -8.06 11.67 3.02
N HIS A 42 -6.98 10.91 2.79
CA HIS A 42 -6.12 11.07 1.63
C HIS A 42 -5.44 9.75 1.20
N GLY A 43 -4.75 9.74 0.08
CA GLY A 43 -3.94 8.60 -0.31
C GLY A 43 -3.06 8.90 -1.49
N VAL A 44 -2.26 7.91 -1.86
CA VAL A 44 -1.22 8.06 -2.88
C VAL A 44 -1.52 7.19 -4.09
N MET A 45 -1.20 7.72 -5.28
CA MET A 45 -1.28 7.00 -6.54
C MET A 45 0.03 6.27 -6.81
N LEU A 46 -0.05 4.99 -7.17
CA LEU A 46 1.10 4.14 -7.48
C LEU A 46 1.56 4.30 -8.94
N GLY A 47 2.80 3.92 -9.23
CA GLY A 47 3.47 4.10 -10.52
C GLY A 47 4.74 4.93 -10.41
N GLY A 48 5.47 5.08 -11.52
CA GLY A 48 6.75 5.79 -11.54
C GLY A 48 7.78 5.18 -10.58
N GLY A 49 7.72 3.85 -10.40
CA GLY A 49 8.54 3.09 -9.46
C GLY A 49 7.92 2.90 -8.07
N LEU A 50 6.96 3.73 -7.64
CA LEU A 50 6.30 3.54 -6.34
C LEU A 50 5.29 2.38 -6.39
N ALA A 51 5.45 1.44 -5.46
CA ALA A 51 4.61 0.26 -5.32
C ALA A 51 4.13 0.06 -3.89
N CYS A 52 3.07 -0.76 -3.76
CA CYS A 52 2.51 -1.17 -2.49
C CYS A 52 2.18 -2.67 -2.52
N ILE A 53 2.57 -3.37 -1.45
CA ILE A 53 2.03 -4.69 -1.12
C ILE A 53 0.97 -4.48 -0.04
N ASP A 54 -0.28 -4.85 -0.35
CA ASP A 54 -1.42 -4.76 0.57
C ASP A 54 -1.71 -6.15 1.16
N LEU A 55 -1.65 -6.25 2.48
CA LEU A 55 -1.87 -7.47 3.25
C LEU A 55 -3.17 -7.34 4.03
N ASP A 56 -4.22 -7.97 3.53
CA ASP A 56 -5.56 -7.87 4.05
C ASP A 56 -5.77 -8.74 5.29
N HIS A 57 -6.41 -8.18 6.32
CA HIS A 57 -6.81 -8.88 7.55
C HIS A 57 -5.67 -9.66 8.25
N CYS A 58 -4.42 -9.20 8.09
CA CYS A 58 -3.25 -9.82 8.68
C CYS A 58 -3.02 -9.46 10.15
N LEU A 59 -3.75 -8.48 10.70
CA LEU A 59 -3.74 -8.12 12.12
C LEU A 59 -5.02 -8.61 12.82
N SER A 60 -4.82 -9.25 13.98
CA SER A 60 -5.91 -9.58 14.90
C SER A 60 -6.46 -8.33 15.60
N ALA A 61 -7.60 -8.47 16.27
CA ALA A 61 -8.17 -7.40 17.09
C ALA A 61 -7.23 -6.92 18.22
N ARG A 62 -6.27 -7.75 18.63
CA ARG A 62 -5.24 -7.41 19.62
C ARG A 62 -3.92 -6.91 18.98
N GLY A 63 -3.92 -6.64 17.67
CA GLY A 63 -2.74 -6.17 16.93
C GLY A 63 -1.69 -7.25 16.65
N LYS A 64 -2.01 -8.55 16.85
CA LYS A 64 -1.08 -9.64 16.54
C LYS A 64 -1.06 -9.88 15.03
N LEU A 65 0.14 -9.80 14.44
CA LEU A 65 0.38 -10.08 13.04
C LEU A 65 0.33 -11.59 12.74
N ALA A 66 -0.32 -11.96 11.65
CA ALA A 66 -0.39 -13.33 11.16
C ALA A 66 1.00 -13.82 10.69
N PRO A 67 1.35 -15.11 10.87
CA PRO A 67 2.66 -15.63 10.49
C PRO A 67 3.04 -15.37 9.03
N TRP A 68 2.13 -15.63 8.09
CA TRP A 68 2.35 -15.41 6.65
C TRP A 68 2.68 -13.95 6.32
N ALA A 69 2.00 -13.00 6.97
CA ALA A 69 2.23 -11.57 6.75
C ALA A 69 3.55 -11.12 7.38
N ARG A 70 3.90 -11.68 8.54
CA ARG A 70 5.18 -11.44 9.19
C ARG A 70 6.35 -11.83 8.31
N GLU A 71 6.30 -13.02 7.69
CA GLU A 71 7.36 -13.45 6.77
C GLU A 71 7.57 -12.49 5.59
N ILE A 72 6.47 -11.95 5.03
CA ILE A 72 6.55 -10.98 3.92
C ILE A 72 7.17 -9.66 4.40
N ILE A 73 6.75 -9.16 5.56
CA ILE A 73 7.23 -7.91 6.16
C ILE A 73 8.72 -8.01 6.58
N ASP A 74 9.13 -9.17 7.08
CA ASP A 74 10.50 -9.46 7.53
C ASP A 74 11.46 -9.68 6.35
N ALA A 75 10.95 -10.02 5.15
CA ALA A 75 11.76 -10.08 3.94
C ALA A 75 12.27 -8.69 3.48
N VAL A 76 11.67 -7.60 3.98
CA VAL A 76 12.01 -6.21 3.64
C VAL A 76 12.12 -5.35 4.91
N PRO A 77 13.08 -5.62 5.81
CA PRO A 77 13.10 -5.07 7.17
C PRO A 77 13.20 -3.54 7.22
N GLY A 78 13.77 -2.91 6.18
CA GLY A 78 13.91 -1.46 6.07
C GLY A 78 12.74 -0.75 5.39
N ALA A 79 11.71 -1.46 4.92
CA ALA A 79 10.56 -0.85 4.24
C ALA A 79 9.66 -0.13 5.24
N VAL A 80 9.08 0.99 4.79
CA VAL A 80 8.01 1.68 5.52
C VAL A 80 6.72 0.86 5.47
N VAL A 81 6.10 0.69 6.63
CA VAL A 81 4.89 -0.13 6.80
C VAL A 81 3.87 0.66 7.59
N GLU A 82 2.63 0.74 7.10
CA GLU A 82 1.51 1.37 7.81
C GLU A 82 0.36 0.38 8.02
N ARG A 83 -0.49 0.67 9.01
CA ARG A 83 -1.77 -0.02 9.22
C ARG A 83 -2.81 0.58 8.27
N SER A 84 -3.56 -0.25 7.56
CA SER A 84 -4.60 0.26 6.65
C SER A 84 -5.79 0.85 7.41
N VAL A 85 -6.73 1.48 6.70
CA VAL A 85 -7.93 2.11 7.29
C VAL A 85 -8.75 1.14 8.15
N SER A 86 -8.76 -0.15 7.81
CA SER A 86 -9.50 -1.16 8.58
C SER A 86 -8.87 -1.48 9.95
N LYS A 87 -7.63 -1.02 10.19
CA LYS A 87 -6.76 -1.39 11.31
C LYS A 87 -6.44 -2.89 11.40
N ARG A 88 -6.91 -3.68 10.43
CA ARG A 88 -6.69 -5.11 10.33
C ARG A 88 -5.78 -5.50 9.16
N GLY A 89 -5.54 -4.58 8.22
CA GLY A 89 -4.60 -4.76 7.12
C GLY A 89 -3.32 -3.96 7.30
N ILE A 90 -2.33 -4.26 6.46
CA ILE A 90 -1.02 -3.60 6.42
C ILE A 90 -0.70 -3.21 4.97
N HIS A 91 -0.19 -2.01 4.77
CA HIS A 91 0.45 -1.62 3.52
C HIS A 91 1.97 -1.60 3.70
N ILE A 92 2.71 -2.15 2.75
CA ILE A 92 4.17 -2.08 2.64
C ILE A 92 4.51 -1.28 1.40
N PHE A 93 5.09 -0.09 1.56
CA PHE A 93 5.48 0.74 0.43
C PHE A 93 6.97 0.60 0.09
N GLY A 94 7.26 0.70 -1.20
CA GLY A 94 8.62 0.59 -1.71
C GLY A 94 8.65 0.68 -3.23
N LEU A 95 9.66 0.07 -3.85
CA LEU A 95 9.90 0.11 -5.28
C LEU A 95 9.64 -1.24 -5.93
N LEU A 96 8.98 -1.22 -7.09
CA LEU A 96 8.88 -2.37 -8.02
C LEU A 96 8.80 -1.85 -9.46
N PRO A 97 9.25 -2.64 -10.45
CA PRO A 97 8.88 -2.43 -11.83
C PRO A 97 7.35 -2.42 -12.02
N GLU A 98 6.89 -1.62 -12.96
CA GLU A 98 5.48 -1.50 -13.29
C GLU A 98 4.93 -2.79 -13.92
N ALA A 99 3.84 -3.33 -13.36
CA ALA A 99 3.18 -4.53 -13.83
C ALA A 99 1.67 -4.49 -13.50
N PRO A 100 0.83 -5.30 -14.16
CA PRO A 100 -0.55 -5.50 -13.74
C PRO A 100 -0.64 -5.95 -12.28
N GLY A 101 -1.65 -5.44 -11.56
CA GLY A 101 -1.88 -5.82 -10.17
C GLY A 101 -2.11 -7.33 -10.01
N ARG A 102 -1.57 -7.91 -8.94
CA ARG A 102 -1.68 -9.34 -8.67
C ARG A 102 -2.25 -9.58 -7.28
N ARG A 103 -3.33 -10.37 -7.19
CA ARG A 103 -3.90 -10.87 -5.95
C ARG A 103 -3.54 -12.33 -5.74
N ARG A 104 -3.18 -12.69 -4.52
CA ARG A 104 -2.82 -14.03 -4.04
C ARG A 104 -3.46 -14.22 -2.67
N GLY A 105 -4.72 -14.68 -2.66
CA GLY A 105 -5.54 -14.73 -1.45
C GLY A 105 -5.71 -13.34 -0.84
N ARG A 106 -5.24 -13.17 0.40
CA ARG A 106 -5.21 -11.91 1.17
C ARG A 106 -3.97 -11.04 0.97
N ALA A 107 -3.10 -11.37 0.01
CA ALA A 107 -1.96 -10.54 -0.33
C ALA A 107 -2.11 -10.01 -1.76
N GLU A 108 -1.99 -8.69 -1.93
CA GLU A 108 -2.10 -8.01 -3.22
C GLU A 108 -0.84 -7.18 -3.49
N VAL A 109 -0.37 -7.18 -4.73
CA VAL A 109 0.81 -6.43 -5.17
C VAL A 109 0.39 -5.47 -6.28
N TYR A 110 0.66 -4.18 -6.06
CA TYR A 110 0.36 -3.12 -7.01
C TYR A 110 1.61 -2.25 -7.23
N SER A 111 1.92 -1.95 -8.49
CA SER A 111 3.04 -1.05 -8.84
C SER A 111 2.67 0.08 -9.79
N ARG A 112 1.40 0.18 -10.22
CA ARG A 112 0.89 1.27 -11.08
C ARG A 112 -0.63 1.34 -11.03
N ALA A 113 -1.19 2.46 -11.50
CA ALA A 113 -2.61 2.63 -11.80
C ALA A 113 -3.55 2.20 -10.65
N ARG A 114 -3.13 2.51 -9.42
CA ARG A 114 -3.88 2.15 -8.20
C ARG A 114 -3.73 3.26 -7.18
N PHE A 115 -4.87 3.65 -6.62
CA PHE A 115 -4.93 4.48 -5.43
C PHE A 115 -4.77 3.60 -4.19
N ILE A 116 -3.88 3.98 -3.27
CA ILE A 116 -3.80 3.38 -1.94
C ILE A 116 -4.27 4.41 -0.93
N ARG A 117 -5.34 4.07 -0.20
CA ARG A 117 -5.84 4.90 0.90
C ARG A 117 -4.86 4.81 2.07
N THR A 118 -4.06 5.85 2.26
CA THR A 118 -3.03 5.87 3.31
C THR A 118 -3.62 6.22 4.66
N THR A 119 -2.94 5.86 5.74
CA THR A 119 -3.34 6.30 7.09
C THR A 119 -2.24 7.03 7.82
N GLU A 120 -0.99 6.84 7.41
CA GLU A 120 0.20 7.29 8.13
C GLU A 120 0.26 6.76 9.58
N ASP A 121 -0.57 5.76 9.92
CA ASP A 121 -0.48 4.98 11.16
C ASP A 121 0.66 3.98 11.00
N ILE A 122 1.87 4.47 11.23
CA ILE A 122 3.10 3.73 10.98
C ILE A 122 3.18 2.51 11.91
N TYR A 123 3.16 1.32 11.30
CA TYR A 123 3.41 0.05 11.96
C TYR A 123 4.92 -0.18 12.14
N ARG A 124 5.72 0.20 11.13
CA ARG A 124 7.18 0.17 11.18
C ARG A 124 7.76 1.34 10.40
N VAL A 125 8.57 2.14 11.07
CA VAL A 125 9.34 3.22 10.43
C VAL A 125 10.35 2.62 9.47
N GLY A 126 10.47 3.19 8.28
CA GLY A 126 11.36 2.70 7.25
C GLY A 126 11.50 3.68 6.09
N LYS A 127 12.05 3.19 4.99
CA LYS A 127 12.30 3.95 3.76
C LYS A 127 11.60 3.28 2.58
N ILE A 128 11.62 3.97 1.45
CA ILE A 128 11.26 3.37 0.15
C ILE A 128 12.46 2.57 -0.33
N ILE A 129 12.29 1.25 -0.38
CA ILE A 129 13.32 0.28 -0.75
C ILE A 129 12.76 -0.70 -1.79
N ASP A 130 13.62 -1.49 -2.42
CA ASP A 130 13.19 -2.57 -3.32
C ASP A 130 12.30 -3.60 -2.59
N LEU A 131 11.10 -3.85 -3.13
CA LEU A 131 10.15 -4.82 -2.59
C LEU A 131 10.25 -6.20 -3.24
N GLN A 132 11.15 -6.41 -4.20
CA GLN A 132 11.31 -7.70 -4.85
C GLN A 132 11.52 -8.88 -3.86
N PRO A 133 12.29 -8.73 -2.75
CA PRO A 133 12.39 -9.79 -1.73
C PRO A 133 11.04 -10.18 -1.11
N ALA A 134 10.18 -9.20 -0.81
CA ALA A 134 8.84 -9.43 -0.27
C ALA A 134 7.92 -10.12 -1.30
N VAL A 135 8.00 -9.73 -2.58
CA VAL A 135 7.26 -10.39 -3.67
C VAL A 135 7.69 -11.84 -3.84
N THR A 136 9.00 -12.12 -3.79
CA THR A 136 9.53 -13.49 -3.86
C THR A 136 9.03 -14.33 -2.69
N LYS A 137 9.04 -13.78 -1.47
CA LYS A 137 8.52 -14.46 -0.28
C LYS A 137 7.02 -14.71 -0.39
N LEU A 138 6.23 -13.72 -0.78
CA LEU A 138 4.79 -13.82 -1.00
C LEU A 138 4.45 -14.96 -1.98
N ASN A 139 5.13 -15.01 -3.14
CA ASN A 139 4.92 -16.08 -4.12
C ASN A 139 5.30 -17.46 -3.57
N SER A 140 6.33 -17.53 -2.70
CA SER A 140 6.68 -18.80 -2.05
C SER A 140 5.61 -19.26 -1.06
N LEU A 141 5.01 -18.35 -0.29
CA LEU A 141 3.94 -18.65 0.66
C LEU A 141 2.65 -19.08 -0.07
N GLU A 142 2.33 -18.40 -1.18
CA GLU A 142 1.17 -18.75 -1.99
C GLU A 142 1.29 -20.16 -2.60
N ARG A 143 2.45 -20.52 -3.17
CA ARG A 143 2.67 -21.88 -3.69
C ARG A 143 2.52 -22.97 -2.62
N ARG A 144 2.76 -22.64 -1.34
CA ARG A 144 2.58 -23.56 -0.21
C ARG A 144 1.17 -23.53 0.38
N GLY A 145 0.28 -22.67 -0.12
CA GLY A 145 -1.08 -22.51 0.41
C GLY A 145 -1.12 -21.82 1.79
N GLU A 146 -0.08 -21.07 2.16
CA GLU A 146 0.04 -20.46 3.49
C GLU A 146 -0.56 -19.05 3.56
N ILE A 147 -0.95 -18.48 2.41
CA ILE A 147 -1.71 -17.22 2.36
C ILE A 147 -3.20 -17.56 2.37
N PRO A 148 -3.98 -17.09 3.37
CA PRO A 148 -5.42 -17.33 3.40
C PRO A 148 -6.13 -16.72 2.20
N THR A 149 -7.30 -17.27 1.87
CA THR A 149 -8.20 -16.73 0.83
C THR A 149 -9.01 -15.53 1.31
#